data_AF-A0A0F9DGN3-F1
#
_entry.id   AF-A0A0F9DGN3-F1
#
_cell.length_a   1.000
_cell.length_b   1.000
_cell.length_c   1.000
_cell.angle_alpha   90.00
_cell.angle_beta   90.00
_cell.angle_gamma   90.00
#
_symmetry.space_group_name_H-M   'P 1'
#
loop_
_entity.id
_entity.type
_entity.pdbx_description
1 polymer ?
#
loop_
_entity_poly.entity_id
_entity_poly.type
_entity_poly.pdbx_seq_one_letter_code
_entity_poly.pdbx_strand_id
1 'polypeptide(L)'
;YVIPLQHPETPKSIKDAMPSIREKLGHLLTTKKTIAHRAQFDLLWLRAKGVRCKASFDTKYAGHILDENVPTKLKARSPEDVPGQVEMYLGVPSGYSLDMSQADTHIWPLRELSKYGGMDAAYTWRLRIRHLREFDKEPRLLKLFANVTMPAVELFTQIETNGIAVDWDYLDTLFNKKKKGKCDKKLKKITDTFQASMPACPTVWADDLPPMEPIDGDWDTDDLGILLHDGLGYPVIEAKRTKKTHLASLKDEVLLDIKADVSADEEAVGFIDLLIEYADLRKDQAFVEGWHAAKKQDGRIHATYHMDGTVTGRCSCREPNMQQVPKHLRRAFIARPGWGLLQVDYSQLELRLAAEDAIEKVMLAIFECTEAHPRGGDIHTATAAIVAGVPESEVDSALRKKGKPVNFGFLYSMSARGFQHYARYSYGVFFTMEEAEAAKAAFFAKYPGLQPWHKRRKQECVLTGEVVSVVGRKRRPDKIYSPNREEQSRALRQAINSPIQG
;
A
#
# COMPACT_ATOMS: atom_id res chain seq x y z
N TYR A 1 23.54 -28.15 6.76
CA TYR A 1 24.33 -27.72 7.92
C TYR A 1 23.71 -26.47 8.52
N VAL A 2 23.76 -26.33 9.84
CA VAL A 2 23.43 -25.07 10.53
C VAL A 2 24.68 -24.60 11.26
N ILE A 3 24.99 -23.32 11.14
CA ILE A 3 26.15 -22.70 11.79
C ILE A 3 25.62 -21.72 12.84
N PRO A 4 25.63 -22.08 14.14
CA PRO A 4 25.15 -21.18 15.18
C PRO A 4 26.20 -20.12 15.46
N LEU A 5 25.90 -18.85 15.15
CA LEU A 5 26.88 -17.77 15.29
C LEU A 5 26.79 -17.04 16.63
N GLN A 6 25.63 -17.03 17.29
CA GLN A 6 25.37 -16.13 18.43
C GLN A 6 24.63 -16.78 19.62
N HIS A 7 24.36 -18.10 19.59
CA HIS A 7 23.68 -18.77 20.70
C HIS A 7 24.61 -18.96 21.92
N PRO A 8 24.12 -18.89 23.18
CA PRO A 8 24.93 -19.18 24.37
C PRO A 8 25.67 -20.51 24.31
N GLU A 9 24.96 -21.59 23.93
CA GLU A 9 25.50 -22.95 23.71
C GLU A 9 26.41 -23.10 22.48
N THR A 10 26.67 -22.03 21.71
CA THR A 10 27.56 -22.12 20.54
C THR A 10 28.97 -22.57 20.97
N PRO A 11 29.53 -23.64 20.36
CA PRO A 11 30.88 -24.11 20.67
C PRO A 11 31.93 -23.00 20.57
N LYS A 12 32.88 -22.98 21.51
CA LYS A 12 33.97 -22.00 21.55
C LYS A 12 34.79 -21.99 20.26
N SER A 13 35.05 -23.16 19.66
CA SER A 13 35.75 -23.28 18.39
C SER A 13 35.08 -22.52 17.22
N ILE A 14 33.74 -22.43 17.21
CA ILE A 14 33.00 -21.64 16.23
C ILE A 14 33.14 -20.14 16.52
N LYS A 15 33.04 -19.74 17.79
CA LYS A 15 33.23 -18.35 18.23
C LYS A 15 34.63 -17.84 17.88
N ASP A 16 35.66 -18.65 18.12
CA ASP A 16 37.06 -18.32 17.82
C ASP A 16 37.31 -18.24 16.30
N ALA A 17 36.59 -19.04 15.49
CA ALA A 17 36.71 -19.05 14.04
C ALA A 17 35.87 -17.99 13.31
N MET A 18 35.17 -17.11 14.02
CA MET A 18 34.22 -16.16 13.43
C MET A 18 34.78 -15.29 12.29
N PRO A 19 36.02 -14.74 12.36
CA PRO A 19 36.60 -13.99 11.25
C PRO A 19 36.70 -14.83 9.97
N SER A 20 37.24 -16.06 10.07
CA SER A 20 37.36 -16.98 8.94
C SER A 20 36.00 -17.43 8.40
N ILE A 21 35.02 -17.66 9.29
CA ILE A 21 33.66 -18.00 8.90
C ILE A 21 33.03 -16.87 8.08
N ARG A 22 33.15 -15.62 8.52
CA ARG A 22 32.61 -14.46 7.79
C ARG A 22 33.22 -14.32 6.39
N GLU A 23 34.52 -14.48 6.28
CA GLU A 23 35.24 -14.43 5.00
C GLU A 23 34.76 -15.55 4.05
N LYS A 24 34.74 -16.80 4.53
CA LYS A 24 34.31 -17.97 3.75
C LYS A 24 32.84 -17.87 3.35
N LEU A 25 31.96 -17.46 4.26
CA LEU A 25 30.55 -17.18 3.95
C LEU A 25 30.45 -16.08 2.90
N GLY A 26 31.22 -15.00 3.04
CA GLY A 26 31.23 -13.91 2.07
C GLY A 26 31.61 -14.39 0.67
N HIS A 27 32.66 -15.20 0.57
CA HIS A 27 33.07 -15.82 -0.70
C HIS A 27 31.98 -16.75 -1.25
N LEU A 28 31.42 -17.65 -0.45
CA LEU A 28 30.38 -18.59 -0.89
C LEU A 28 29.10 -17.88 -1.36
N LEU A 29 28.63 -16.90 -0.59
CA LEU A 29 27.38 -16.19 -0.84
C LEU A 29 27.47 -15.17 -1.99
N THR A 30 28.68 -14.89 -2.50
CA THR A 30 28.90 -14.04 -3.67
C THR A 30 29.30 -14.81 -4.93
N THR A 31 29.92 -15.99 -4.79
CA THR A 31 30.40 -16.79 -5.93
C THR A 31 29.45 -17.93 -6.33
N LYS A 32 28.62 -18.44 -5.40
CA LYS A 32 27.68 -19.53 -5.67
C LYS A 32 26.25 -19.01 -5.83
N LYS A 33 25.40 -19.82 -6.48
CA LYS A 33 23.96 -19.57 -6.53
C LYS A 33 23.37 -19.79 -5.14
N THR A 34 22.86 -18.72 -4.57
CA THR A 34 22.25 -18.66 -3.24
C THR A 34 20.75 -18.58 -3.34
N ILE A 35 20.06 -19.27 -2.44
CA ILE A 35 18.61 -19.38 -2.45
C ILE A 35 18.14 -19.06 -1.05
N ALA A 36 17.15 -18.20 -0.96
CA ALA A 36 16.55 -17.80 0.31
C ALA A 36 15.04 -17.75 0.17
N HIS A 37 14.38 -17.59 1.31
CA HIS A 37 12.97 -17.24 1.39
C HIS A 37 12.89 -15.90 2.12
N ARG A 38 12.46 -14.83 1.43
CA ARG A 38 12.58 -13.44 1.93
C ARG A 38 14.05 -13.02 2.11
N ALA A 39 14.81 -13.12 1.03
CA ALA A 39 16.24 -12.83 0.96
C ALA A 39 16.64 -11.49 1.61
N GLN A 40 15.84 -10.42 1.42
CA GLN A 40 16.13 -9.09 1.97
C GLN A 40 16.46 -9.15 3.47
N PHE A 41 15.69 -9.92 4.25
CA PHE A 41 15.87 -10.04 5.70
C PHE A 41 17.24 -10.63 6.05
N ASP A 42 17.59 -11.77 5.42
CA ASP A 42 18.86 -12.45 5.67
C ASP A 42 20.04 -11.62 5.17
N LEU A 43 19.90 -10.97 4.01
CA LEU A 43 20.95 -10.15 3.42
C LEU A 43 21.26 -8.93 4.29
N LEU A 44 20.24 -8.24 4.82
CA LEU A 44 20.44 -7.13 5.76
C LEU A 44 21.22 -7.57 7.00
N TRP A 45 20.80 -8.69 7.61
CA TRP A 45 21.46 -9.20 8.81
C TRP A 45 22.92 -9.57 8.55
N LEU A 46 23.19 -10.29 7.45
CA LEU A 46 24.54 -10.68 7.05
C LEU A 46 25.44 -9.48 6.74
N ARG A 47 24.92 -8.48 6.01
CA ARG A 47 25.65 -7.25 5.67
C ARG A 47 25.99 -6.43 6.91
N ALA A 48 25.06 -6.32 7.87
CA ALA A 48 25.32 -5.68 9.15
C ALA A 48 26.41 -6.38 9.98
N LYS A 49 26.69 -7.67 9.71
CA LYS A 49 27.81 -8.43 10.30
C LYS A 49 29.09 -8.41 9.45
N GLY A 50 29.14 -7.61 8.39
CA GLY A 50 30.29 -7.49 7.49
C GLY A 50 30.43 -8.64 6.49
N VAL A 51 29.38 -9.44 6.28
CA VAL A 51 29.39 -10.52 5.28
C VAL A 51 28.85 -9.99 3.96
N ARG A 52 29.68 -10.03 2.92
CA ARG A 52 29.24 -9.74 1.55
C ARG A 52 28.34 -10.88 1.06
N CYS A 53 27.13 -10.57 0.59
CA CYS A 53 26.18 -11.60 0.16
C CYS A 53 25.22 -11.05 -0.89
N LYS A 54 24.72 -11.95 -1.74
CA LYS A 54 23.62 -11.72 -2.68
C LYS A 54 22.72 -12.95 -2.69
N ALA A 55 21.48 -12.80 -3.12
CA ALA A 55 20.57 -13.91 -3.39
C ALA A 55 20.41 -14.11 -4.90
N SER A 56 20.46 -15.36 -5.36
CA SER A 56 20.22 -15.71 -6.77
C SER A 56 18.79 -16.19 -7.03
N PHE A 57 18.04 -16.52 -5.98
CA PHE A 57 16.65 -16.96 -6.06
C PHE A 57 15.95 -16.71 -4.73
N ASP A 58 14.76 -16.13 -4.77
CA ASP A 58 13.90 -15.96 -3.60
C ASP A 58 12.58 -16.72 -3.80
N THR A 59 12.34 -17.75 -2.99
CA THR A 59 11.12 -18.58 -3.10
C THR A 59 9.86 -17.82 -2.73
N LYS A 60 9.95 -16.78 -1.88
CA LYS A 60 8.81 -15.95 -1.52
C LYS A 60 8.27 -15.22 -2.75
N TYR A 61 9.16 -14.52 -3.46
CA TYR A 61 8.80 -13.76 -4.65
C TYR A 61 8.56 -14.63 -5.87
N ALA A 62 9.23 -15.78 -5.98
CA ALA A 62 8.92 -16.78 -7.00
C ALA A 62 7.47 -17.26 -6.87
N GLY A 63 7.04 -17.63 -5.65
CA GLY A 63 5.66 -18.01 -5.37
C GLY A 63 4.67 -16.91 -5.77
N HIS A 64 4.92 -15.67 -5.33
CA HIS A 64 4.05 -14.54 -5.63
C HIS A 64 3.92 -14.19 -7.12
N ILE A 65 5.00 -14.33 -7.91
CA ILE A 65 4.94 -14.10 -9.37
C ILE A 65 4.18 -15.22 -10.08
N LEU A 66 4.38 -16.46 -9.63
CA LEU A 66 3.70 -17.61 -10.20
C LEU A 66 2.19 -17.55 -9.92
N ASP A 67 1.81 -17.23 -8.68
CA ASP A 67 0.42 -17.02 -8.27
C ASP A 67 0.35 -15.99 -7.14
N GLU A 68 -0.27 -14.85 -7.41
CA GLU A 68 -0.37 -13.75 -6.47
C GLU A 68 -1.51 -13.91 -5.45
N ASN A 69 -2.37 -14.93 -5.61
CA ASN A 69 -3.48 -15.20 -4.71
C ASN A 69 -3.14 -16.24 -3.62
N VAL A 70 -1.93 -16.80 -3.64
CA VAL A 70 -1.50 -17.82 -2.68
C VAL A 70 -0.64 -17.24 -1.56
N PRO A 71 -0.59 -17.88 -0.39
CA PRO A 71 0.27 -17.44 0.71
C PRO A 71 1.74 -17.38 0.27
N THR A 72 2.40 -16.26 0.56
CA THR A 72 3.83 -16.10 0.23
C THR A 72 4.73 -16.55 1.39
N LYS A 73 4.20 -16.68 2.61
CA LYS A 73 4.92 -17.18 3.80
C LYS A 73 5.49 -18.59 3.54
N LEU A 74 6.64 -18.90 4.14
CA LEU A 74 7.21 -20.25 4.09
C LEU A 74 6.29 -21.27 4.78
N LYS A 75 5.81 -20.93 5.98
CA LYS A 75 5.02 -21.78 6.88
C LYS A 75 4.13 -20.94 7.79
N ALA A 76 3.12 -21.57 8.39
CA ALA A 76 2.30 -20.98 9.44
C ALA A 76 3.11 -20.77 10.73
N ARG A 77 2.85 -19.68 11.46
CA ARG A 77 3.50 -19.37 12.74
C ARG A 77 2.66 -19.77 13.96
N SER A 78 1.36 -19.97 13.78
CA SER A 78 0.43 -20.50 14.78
C SER A 78 -0.61 -21.40 14.10
N PRO A 79 -1.38 -22.21 14.85
CA PRO A 79 -2.42 -23.07 14.29
C PRO A 79 -3.54 -22.31 13.55
N GLU A 80 -3.80 -21.06 13.92
CA GLU A 80 -4.82 -20.18 13.32
C GLU A 80 -4.29 -19.45 12.08
N ASP A 81 -2.98 -19.52 11.84
CA ASP A 81 -2.28 -18.84 10.77
C ASP A 81 -2.49 -19.60 9.44
N VAL A 82 -2.75 -18.87 8.35
CA VAL A 82 -2.95 -19.51 7.04
C VAL A 82 -1.72 -20.35 6.66
N PRO A 83 -1.90 -21.59 6.14
CA PRO A 83 -0.79 -22.43 5.72
C PRO A 83 0.20 -21.71 4.79
N GLY A 84 1.49 -21.97 4.99
CA GLY A 84 2.54 -21.45 4.12
C GLY A 84 2.79 -22.33 2.88
N GLN A 85 3.71 -21.88 2.03
CA GLN A 85 4.08 -22.58 0.79
C GLN A 85 4.59 -24.00 1.01
N VAL A 86 5.25 -24.28 2.13
CA VAL A 86 5.74 -25.64 2.46
C VAL A 86 4.58 -26.62 2.62
N GLU A 87 3.54 -26.22 3.34
CA GLU A 87 2.37 -27.06 3.55
C GLU A 87 1.56 -27.16 2.25
N MET A 88 1.30 -26.02 1.61
CA MET A 88 0.53 -25.94 0.37
C MET A 88 1.14 -26.76 -0.78
N TYR A 89 2.46 -26.70 -0.98
CA TYR A 89 3.11 -27.30 -2.14
C TYR A 89 3.90 -28.58 -1.86
N LEU A 90 4.35 -28.79 -0.62
CA LEU A 90 5.12 -29.98 -0.25
C LEU A 90 4.32 -30.93 0.66
N GLY A 91 3.11 -30.56 1.10
CA GLY A 91 2.27 -31.39 1.96
C GLY A 91 2.85 -31.62 3.35
N VAL A 92 3.78 -30.77 3.79
CA VAL A 92 4.43 -30.89 5.10
C VAL A 92 3.74 -29.95 6.09
N PRO A 93 3.09 -30.46 7.16
CA PRO A 93 2.45 -29.62 8.15
C PRO A 93 3.41 -28.66 8.82
N SER A 94 2.92 -27.48 9.20
CA SER A 94 3.72 -26.43 9.84
C SER A 94 4.16 -26.75 11.29
N GLY A 95 3.95 -27.97 11.79
CA GLY A 95 4.26 -28.39 13.16
C GLY A 95 5.76 -28.41 13.55
N TYR A 96 6.67 -28.10 12.61
CA TYR A 96 8.09 -27.89 12.90
C TYR A 96 8.44 -26.42 13.20
N SER A 97 7.47 -25.52 13.13
CA SER A 97 7.62 -24.12 13.53
C SER A 97 7.90 -24.01 15.02
N LEU A 98 8.83 -23.13 15.38
CA LEU A 98 9.04 -22.68 16.75
C LEU A 98 8.35 -21.34 16.94
N ASP A 99 7.84 -21.08 18.14
CA ASP A 99 7.34 -19.75 18.49
C ASP A 99 8.53 -18.79 18.64
N MET A 100 8.65 -17.87 17.70
CA MET A 100 9.70 -16.85 17.62
C MET A 100 9.13 -15.45 17.88
N SER A 101 7.96 -15.36 18.55
CA SER A 101 7.31 -14.09 18.90
C SER A 101 8.11 -13.28 19.92
N GLN A 102 8.90 -13.95 20.76
CA GLN A 102 9.78 -13.32 21.73
C GLN A 102 11.04 -12.78 21.05
N ALA A 103 11.50 -11.61 21.50
CA ALA A 103 12.69 -10.96 20.97
C ALA A 103 13.99 -11.77 21.22
N ASP A 104 14.03 -12.57 22.29
CA ASP A 104 15.14 -13.46 22.57
C ASP A 104 14.86 -14.87 22.06
N THR A 105 15.56 -15.26 21.00
CA THR A 105 15.46 -16.60 20.42
C THR A 105 16.18 -17.67 21.24
N HIS A 106 17.02 -17.29 22.22
CA HIS A 106 17.73 -18.21 23.09
C HIS A 106 16.85 -18.92 24.12
N ILE A 107 15.54 -18.62 24.14
CA ILE A 107 14.56 -19.41 24.89
C ILE A 107 14.51 -20.87 24.41
N TRP A 108 14.90 -21.13 23.16
CA TRP A 108 14.91 -22.47 22.58
C TRP A 108 16.29 -23.10 22.65
N PRO A 109 16.40 -24.40 23.00
CA PRO A 109 17.67 -25.12 22.95
C PRO A 109 18.32 -25.06 21.57
N LEU A 110 19.65 -24.97 21.51
CA LEU A 110 20.39 -24.84 20.25
C LEU A 110 20.06 -25.97 19.26
N ARG A 111 19.83 -27.18 19.77
CA ARG A 111 19.44 -28.34 18.95
C ARG A 111 18.12 -28.13 18.23
N GLU A 112 17.11 -27.56 18.91
CA GLU A 112 15.79 -27.32 18.32
C GLU A 112 15.84 -26.16 17.31
N LEU A 113 16.56 -25.07 17.63
CA LEU A 113 16.84 -23.99 16.67
C LEU A 113 17.58 -24.50 15.43
N SER A 114 18.53 -25.43 15.61
CA SER A 114 19.28 -26.02 14.51
C SER A 114 18.40 -26.92 13.64
N LYS A 115 17.48 -27.69 14.22
CA LYS A 115 16.48 -28.46 13.46
C LYS A 115 15.57 -27.51 12.68
N TYR A 116 15.03 -26.49 13.34
CA TYR A 116 14.18 -25.46 12.74
C TYR A 116 14.85 -24.80 11.53
N GLY A 117 16.06 -24.24 11.72
CA GLY A 117 16.80 -23.56 10.65
C GLY A 117 17.25 -24.51 9.54
N GLY A 118 17.58 -25.76 9.88
CA GLY A 118 17.90 -26.80 8.92
C GLY A 118 16.71 -27.17 8.03
N MET A 119 15.51 -27.25 8.62
CA MET A 119 14.26 -27.50 7.90
C MET A 119 13.89 -26.33 7.00
N ASP A 120 14.01 -25.08 7.47
CA ASP A 120 13.74 -23.89 6.64
C ASP A 120 14.64 -23.86 5.40
N ALA A 121 15.94 -24.14 5.56
CA ALA A 121 16.87 -24.22 4.44
C ALA A 121 16.52 -25.37 3.47
N ALA A 122 16.21 -26.56 4.00
CA ALA A 122 15.89 -27.74 3.19
C ALA A 122 14.59 -27.55 2.39
N TYR A 123 13.54 -27.03 3.03
CA TYR A 123 12.25 -26.80 2.37
C TYR A 123 12.31 -25.63 1.40
N THR A 124 13.07 -24.58 1.70
CA THR A 124 13.36 -23.51 0.74
C THR A 124 14.01 -24.05 -0.54
N TRP A 125 14.98 -24.97 -0.40
CA TRP A 125 15.58 -25.64 -1.56
C TRP A 125 14.57 -26.46 -2.37
N ARG A 126 13.70 -27.22 -1.70
CA ARG A 126 12.64 -28.02 -2.36
C ARG A 126 11.61 -27.13 -3.07
N LEU A 127 11.20 -26.03 -2.45
CA LEU A 127 10.31 -25.04 -3.06
C LEU A 127 10.92 -24.44 -4.33
N ARG A 128 12.21 -24.12 -4.34
CA ARG A 128 12.87 -23.67 -5.56
C ARG A 128 12.71 -24.67 -6.71
N ILE A 129 12.91 -25.97 -6.47
CA ILE A 129 12.77 -27.00 -7.51
C ILE A 129 11.33 -26.99 -8.05
N ARG A 130 10.34 -26.91 -7.16
CA ARG A 130 8.93 -26.81 -7.52
C ARG A 130 8.63 -25.57 -8.36
N HIS A 131 9.12 -24.39 -7.95
CA HIS A 131 8.88 -23.13 -8.66
C HIS A 131 9.56 -23.10 -10.03
N LEU A 132 10.79 -23.64 -10.15
CA LEU A 132 11.45 -23.74 -11.45
C LEU A 132 10.65 -24.60 -12.43
N ARG A 133 10.04 -25.70 -11.98
CA ARG A 133 9.14 -26.50 -12.81
C ARG A 133 7.89 -25.76 -13.27
N GLU A 134 7.39 -24.78 -12.50
CA GLU A 134 6.29 -23.92 -13.00
C GLU A 134 6.79 -22.85 -13.94
N PHE A 135 7.95 -22.27 -13.67
CA PHE A 135 8.58 -21.32 -14.56
C PHE A 135 8.90 -21.93 -15.93
N ASP A 136 9.21 -23.23 -15.99
CA ASP A 136 9.38 -23.95 -17.25
C ASP A 136 8.09 -23.96 -18.10
N LYS A 137 6.92 -23.96 -17.45
CA LYS A 137 5.61 -23.84 -18.11
C LYS A 137 5.28 -22.39 -18.47
N GLU A 138 5.89 -21.42 -17.79
CA GLU A 138 5.63 -19.98 -17.93
C GLU A 138 6.92 -19.17 -18.17
N PRO A 139 7.61 -19.31 -19.33
CA PRO A 139 8.92 -18.70 -19.56
C PRO A 139 8.92 -17.16 -19.46
N ARG A 140 7.78 -16.51 -19.72
CA ARG A 140 7.63 -15.05 -19.57
C ARG A 140 7.71 -14.62 -18.11
N LEU A 141 7.08 -15.37 -17.20
CA LEU A 141 7.16 -15.12 -15.76
C LEU A 141 8.58 -15.35 -15.22
N LEU A 142 9.30 -16.33 -15.76
CA LEU A 142 10.70 -16.53 -15.41
C LEU A 142 11.57 -15.32 -15.81
N LYS A 143 11.35 -14.76 -17.00
CA LYS A 143 12.05 -13.54 -17.45
C LYS A 143 11.73 -12.36 -16.53
N LEU A 144 10.47 -12.16 -16.16
CA LEU A 144 10.07 -11.12 -15.21
C LEU A 144 10.76 -11.31 -13.85
N PHE A 145 10.73 -12.53 -13.31
CA PHE A 145 11.37 -12.88 -12.04
C PHE A 145 12.88 -12.62 -12.08
N ALA A 146 13.56 -13.11 -13.13
CA ALA A 146 15.02 -13.04 -13.23
C ALA A 146 15.54 -11.64 -13.55
N ASN A 147 14.85 -10.88 -14.41
CA ASN A 147 15.33 -9.60 -14.93
C ASN A 147 14.78 -8.39 -14.18
N VAL A 148 13.66 -8.54 -13.47
CA VAL A 148 13.03 -7.42 -12.72
C VAL A 148 13.04 -7.71 -11.23
N THR A 149 12.44 -8.83 -10.80
CA THR A 149 12.21 -9.05 -9.37
C THR A 149 13.48 -9.36 -8.59
N MET A 150 14.35 -10.26 -9.06
CA MET A 150 15.60 -10.57 -8.36
C MET A 150 16.57 -9.37 -8.29
N PRO A 151 16.75 -8.57 -9.35
CA PRO A 151 17.46 -7.30 -9.24
C PRO A 151 16.80 -6.31 -8.26
N ALA A 152 15.47 -6.26 -8.23
CA ALA A 152 14.74 -5.43 -7.28
C ALA A 152 14.94 -5.87 -5.82
N VAL A 153 15.05 -7.18 -5.53
CA VAL A 153 15.43 -7.69 -4.19
C VAL A 153 16.73 -7.04 -3.72
N GLU A 154 17.75 -7.02 -4.57
CA GLU A 154 19.04 -6.41 -4.26
C GLU A 154 18.92 -4.90 -4.06
N LEU A 155 18.22 -4.21 -4.98
CA LEU A 155 17.99 -2.77 -4.89
C LEU A 155 17.27 -2.38 -3.60
N PHE A 156 16.17 -3.06 -3.25
CA PHE A 156 15.45 -2.79 -2.01
C PHE A 156 16.30 -3.11 -0.79
N THR A 157 17.08 -4.20 -0.80
CA THR A 157 18.04 -4.47 0.29
C THR A 157 19.01 -3.30 0.49
N GLN A 158 19.47 -2.66 -0.60
CA GLN A 158 20.33 -1.47 -0.52
C GLN A 158 19.57 -0.23 -0.01
N ILE A 159 18.35 0.00 -0.48
CA ILE A 159 17.48 1.10 0.01
C ILE A 159 17.26 0.95 1.52
N GLU A 160 16.93 -0.25 1.98
CA GLU A 160 16.72 -0.58 3.40
C GLU A 160 18.01 -0.41 4.21
N THR A 161 19.15 -0.84 3.67
CA THR A 161 20.46 -0.65 4.31
C THR A 161 20.81 0.83 4.46
N ASN A 162 20.56 1.63 3.43
CA ASN A 162 20.91 3.05 3.42
C ASN A 162 20.02 3.87 4.36
N GLY A 163 18.73 3.55 4.43
CA GLY A 163 17.73 4.34 5.17
C GLY A 163 17.61 5.78 4.66
N ILE A 164 16.76 6.58 5.30
CA ILE A 164 16.57 8.01 5.01
C ILE A 164 16.85 8.86 6.25
N ALA A 165 17.53 10.00 6.07
CA ALA A 165 17.77 10.96 7.14
C ALA A 165 16.52 11.80 7.41
N VAL A 166 16.30 12.11 8.68
CA VAL A 166 15.13 12.82 9.16
C VAL A 166 15.58 13.98 10.06
N ASP A 167 14.97 15.14 9.87
CA ASP A 167 15.04 16.28 10.77
C ASP A 167 14.11 16.02 11.97
N TRP A 168 14.69 15.40 13.00
CA TRP A 168 13.96 15.04 14.22
C TRP A 168 13.53 16.27 15.02
N ASP A 169 14.32 17.34 15.00
CA ASP A 169 14.00 18.57 15.72
C ASP A 169 12.77 19.23 15.11
N TYR A 170 12.69 19.28 13.77
CA TYR A 170 11.50 19.72 13.07
C TYR A 170 10.26 18.89 13.44
N LEU A 171 10.37 17.56 13.45
CA LEU A 171 9.24 16.69 13.85
C LEU A 171 8.81 16.95 15.29
N ASP A 172 9.76 17.10 16.22
CA ASP A 172 9.50 17.42 17.63
C ASP A 172 8.83 18.80 17.81
N THR A 173 8.98 19.73 16.85
CA THR A 173 8.20 20.99 16.85
C THR A 173 6.73 20.79 16.52
N LEU A 174 6.38 19.74 15.76
CA LEU A 174 5.01 19.41 15.36
C LEU A 174 4.31 18.56 16.41
N PHE A 175 4.91 17.41 16.73
CA PHE A 175 4.44 16.45 17.72
C PHE A 175 5.62 15.99 18.56
N ASN A 176 5.46 15.95 19.89
CA ASN A 176 6.53 15.43 20.75
C ASN A 176 5.98 14.66 21.96
N LYS A 177 6.87 13.92 22.62
CA LYS A 177 6.52 13.12 23.81
C LYS A 177 5.88 13.90 24.96
N LYS A 178 6.12 15.21 25.03
CA LYS A 178 5.53 16.08 26.07
C LYS A 178 4.15 16.61 25.67
N LYS A 179 3.64 16.25 24.49
CA LYS A 179 2.41 16.77 23.87
C LYS A 179 2.40 18.31 23.82
N LYS A 180 3.55 18.93 23.51
CA LYS A 180 3.74 20.39 23.47
C LYS A 180 4.01 20.94 22.07
N GLY A 181 4.05 20.09 21.06
CA GLY A 181 4.25 20.49 19.67
C GLY A 181 3.10 21.38 19.18
N LYS A 182 3.31 22.06 18.05
CA LYS A 182 2.29 22.94 17.45
C LYS A 182 1.03 22.15 17.11
N CYS A 183 1.18 20.95 16.56
CA CYS A 183 0.07 20.08 16.20
C CYS A 183 -0.56 19.43 17.45
N ASP A 184 0.24 19.05 18.45
CA ASP A 184 -0.29 18.57 19.75
C ASP A 184 -1.25 19.59 20.39
N LYS A 185 -0.85 20.87 20.43
CA LYS A 185 -1.67 21.96 20.98
C LYS A 185 -2.96 22.15 20.20
N LYS A 186 -2.89 22.02 18.87
CA LYS A 186 -4.06 22.15 18.00
C LYS A 186 -5.02 20.99 18.19
N LEU A 187 -4.48 19.76 18.25
CA LEU A 187 -5.24 18.55 18.53
C LEU A 187 -5.95 18.66 19.87
N LYS A 188 -5.24 19.10 20.93
CA LYS A 188 -5.84 19.36 22.24
C LYS A 188 -6.99 20.37 22.17
N LYS A 189 -6.82 21.50 21.47
CA LYS A 189 -7.87 22.52 21.32
C LYS A 189 -9.14 21.95 20.65
N ILE A 190 -8.97 21.11 19.64
CA ILE A 190 -10.10 20.47 18.95
C ILE A 190 -10.77 19.47 19.89
N THR A 191 -10.00 18.65 20.61
CA THR A 191 -10.51 17.72 21.63
C THR A 191 -11.29 18.44 22.74
N ASP A 192 -10.78 19.57 23.25
CA ASP A 192 -11.46 20.39 24.26
C ASP A 192 -12.80 20.95 23.70
N THR A 193 -12.85 21.23 22.39
CA THR A 193 -14.07 21.69 21.70
C THR A 193 -15.09 20.57 21.58
N PHE A 194 -14.68 19.35 21.20
CA PHE A 194 -15.57 18.18 21.18
C PHE A 194 -16.16 17.89 22.57
N GLN A 195 -15.32 17.97 23.61
CA GLN A 195 -15.76 17.80 24.99
C GLN A 195 -16.79 18.86 25.41
N ALA A 196 -16.60 20.11 25.00
CA ALA A 196 -17.54 21.20 25.30
C ALA A 196 -18.84 21.12 24.49
N SER A 197 -18.80 20.56 23.28
CA SER A 197 -19.97 20.32 22.43
C SER A 197 -20.77 19.09 22.84
N MET A 198 -20.31 18.32 23.83
CA MET A 198 -21.09 17.20 24.34
C MET A 198 -22.40 17.70 24.96
N PRO A 199 -23.57 17.16 24.54
CA PRO A 199 -24.81 17.47 25.21
C PRO A 199 -24.76 17.04 26.68
N ALA A 200 -25.38 17.84 27.57
CA ALA A 200 -25.62 17.43 28.94
C ALA A 200 -26.54 16.20 28.92
N CYS A 201 -25.99 15.02 29.24
CA CYS A 201 -26.64 13.71 29.17
C CYS A 201 -28.15 13.76 29.54
N PRO A 202 -29.03 13.24 28.65
CA PRO A 202 -29.64 11.94 28.97
C PRO A 202 -29.96 11.00 27.78
N THR A 203 -29.81 9.69 28.06
CA THR A 203 -30.59 8.51 27.59
C THR A 203 -30.39 7.85 26.21
N VAL A 204 -30.14 6.53 26.30
CA VAL A 204 -30.15 5.44 25.30
C VAL A 204 -29.00 5.44 24.30
N TRP A 205 -27.90 4.83 24.72
CA TRP A 205 -26.78 4.46 23.87
C TRP A 205 -27.13 3.17 23.15
N ALA A 206 -27.99 3.23 22.13
CA ALA A 206 -28.74 2.06 21.66
C ALA A 206 -29.54 1.36 22.79
N ASP A 207 -30.54 0.57 22.45
CA ASP A 207 -31.47 0.01 23.45
C ASP A 207 -30.80 -0.92 24.49
N ASP A 208 -29.51 -1.25 24.33
CA ASP A 208 -28.78 -2.25 25.13
C ASP A 208 -27.37 -1.85 25.63
N LEU A 209 -26.83 -0.64 25.37
CA LEU A 209 -25.51 -0.26 25.92
C LEU A 209 -25.66 0.55 27.22
N PRO A 210 -24.84 0.25 28.25
CA PRO A 210 -24.84 1.05 29.46
C PRO A 210 -24.38 2.48 29.13
N PRO A 211 -24.94 3.51 29.81
CA PRO A 211 -24.43 4.86 29.67
C PRO A 211 -22.95 4.88 30.08
N MET A 212 -22.03 5.20 29.17
CA MET A 212 -20.64 5.43 29.56
C MET A 212 -20.48 6.89 30.02
N GLU A 213 -19.57 7.10 30.98
CA GLU A 213 -19.16 8.44 31.39
C GLU A 213 -18.51 9.17 30.19
N PRO A 214 -18.54 10.52 30.15
CA PRO A 214 -17.78 11.29 29.17
C PRO A 214 -16.33 10.81 29.15
N ILE A 215 -15.86 10.36 27.99
CA ILE A 215 -14.54 9.73 27.87
C ILE A 215 -13.49 10.81 28.03
N ASP A 216 -12.79 10.78 29.15
CA ASP A 216 -11.66 11.66 29.41
C ASP A 216 -10.46 11.16 28.57
N GLY A 217 -10.16 11.79 27.43
CA GLY A 217 -8.96 11.46 26.65
C GLY A 217 -9.04 11.55 25.12
N ASP A 218 -8.29 10.65 24.47
CA ASP A 218 -8.14 10.59 23.01
C ASP A 218 -9.39 9.94 22.39
N TRP A 219 -10.19 10.73 21.67
CA TRP A 219 -11.44 10.26 21.02
C TRP A 219 -11.14 9.25 19.92
N ASP A 220 -11.74 8.06 20.03
CA ASP A 220 -11.67 7.04 18.98
C ASP A 220 -12.75 7.24 17.90
N THR A 221 -12.74 6.37 16.89
CA THR A 221 -13.68 6.50 15.75
C THR A 221 -15.11 6.14 16.13
N ASP A 222 -15.30 5.25 17.10
CA ASP A 222 -16.62 4.84 17.56
C ASP A 222 -17.23 5.94 18.45
N ASP A 223 -16.44 6.54 19.35
CA ASP A 223 -16.83 7.67 20.20
C ASP A 223 -17.27 8.89 19.40
N LEU A 224 -16.49 9.23 18.37
CA LEU A 224 -16.84 10.31 17.45
C LEU A 224 -18.12 9.98 16.67
N GLY A 225 -18.32 8.71 16.30
CA GLY A 225 -19.53 8.29 15.58
C GLY A 225 -20.79 8.52 16.40
N ILE A 226 -20.72 8.16 17.68
CA ILE A 226 -21.77 8.39 18.67
C ILE A 226 -22.01 9.89 18.86
N LEU A 227 -20.94 10.70 19.04
CA LEU A 227 -21.07 12.15 19.18
C LEU A 227 -21.79 12.78 17.99
N LEU A 228 -21.42 12.43 16.77
CA LEU A 228 -22.03 13.02 15.57
C LEU A 228 -23.50 12.64 15.44
N HIS A 229 -23.82 11.35 15.54
CA HIS A 229 -25.15 10.86 15.18
C HIS A 229 -26.13 10.91 16.33
N ASP A 230 -25.71 10.45 17.50
CA ASP A 230 -26.59 10.31 18.67
C ASP A 230 -26.53 11.57 19.55
N GLY A 231 -25.37 12.22 19.63
CA GLY A 231 -25.17 13.45 20.41
C GLY A 231 -25.65 14.72 19.70
N LEU A 232 -25.23 14.92 18.45
CA LEU A 232 -25.51 16.13 17.66
C LEU A 232 -26.65 15.95 16.65
N GLY A 233 -27.17 14.73 16.48
CA GLY A 233 -28.29 14.46 15.58
C GLY A 233 -27.94 14.52 14.08
N TYR A 234 -26.66 14.41 13.71
CA TYR A 234 -26.26 14.44 12.29
C TYR A 234 -26.64 13.15 11.56
N PRO A 235 -26.96 13.23 10.25
CA PRO A 235 -27.54 12.11 9.51
C PRO A 235 -26.62 10.89 9.42
N VAL A 236 -27.17 9.69 9.61
CA VAL A 236 -26.48 8.42 9.37
C VAL A 236 -26.60 8.05 7.90
N ILE A 237 -25.48 8.09 7.17
CA ILE A 237 -25.47 7.79 5.74
C ILE A 237 -25.34 6.27 5.54
N GLU A 238 -26.48 5.65 5.26
CA GLU A 238 -26.93 4.28 5.55
C GLU A 238 -26.14 3.09 4.95
N ALA A 239 -24.97 3.28 4.31
CA ALA A 239 -24.30 2.18 3.59
C ALA A 239 -22.89 1.80 4.08
N LYS A 240 -22.36 2.46 5.12
CA LYS A 240 -20.98 2.22 5.57
C LYS A 240 -20.90 1.96 7.08
N ARG A 241 -21.80 1.14 7.64
CA ARG A 241 -21.57 0.62 9.00
C ARG A 241 -20.33 -0.28 9.01
N THR A 242 -19.49 -0.15 10.03
CA THR A 242 -18.33 -1.03 10.18
C THR A 242 -18.79 -2.47 10.39
N LYS A 243 -18.20 -3.43 9.67
CA LYS A 243 -18.57 -4.85 9.80
C LYS A 243 -18.32 -5.43 11.20
N LYS A 244 -17.46 -4.79 11.99
CA LYS A 244 -17.02 -5.27 13.31
C LYS A 244 -17.82 -4.67 14.46
N THR A 245 -18.14 -3.37 14.39
CA THR A 245 -18.80 -2.64 15.49
C THR A 245 -20.24 -2.24 15.17
N HIS A 246 -20.69 -2.40 13.91
CA HIS A 246 -22.02 -2.00 13.43
C HIS A 246 -22.34 -0.50 13.58
N LEU A 247 -21.35 0.30 13.97
CA LEU A 247 -21.43 1.76 14.09
C LEU A 247 -21.20 2.44 12.73
N ALA A 248 -21.63 3.70 12.62
CA ALA A 248 -21.44 4.49 11.43
C ALA A 248 -19.94 4.74 11.16
N SER A 249 -19.47 4.52 9.93
CA SER A 249 -18.07 4.78 9.59
C SER A 249 -17.80 6.27 9.50
N LEU A 250 -16.78 6.76 10.19
CA LEU A 250 -16.27 8.13 10.01
C LEU A 250 -15.06 8.19 9.07
N LYS A 251 -15.10 7.46 7.96
CA LYS A 251 -14.10 7.66 6.90
C LYS A 251 -14.31 9.06 6.30
N ASP A 252 -13.24 9.67 5.81
CA ASP A 252 -13.28 10.99 5.14
C ASP A 252 -14.43 11.09 4.13
N GLU A 253 -14.72 10.00 3.42
CA GLU A 253 -15.85 9.92 2.50
C GLU A 253 -17.22 10.17 3.16
N VAL A 254 -17.46 9.56 4.32
CA VAL A 254 -18.72 9.71 5.07
C VAL A 254 -18.81 11.10 5.69
N LEU A 255 -17.72 11.63 6.22
CA LEU A 255 -17.69 12.98 6.78
C LEU A 255 -18.05 14.03 5.72
N LEU A 256 -17.48 13.88 4.52
CA LEU A 256 -17.81 14.75 3.39
C LEU A 256 -19.28 14.61 2.98
N ASP A 257 -19.84 13.40 3.01
CA ASP A 257 -21.27 13.17 2.73
C ASP A 257 -22.15 13.88 3.75
N ILE A 258 -21.90 13.69 5.05
CA ILE A 258 -22.59 14.37 6.15
C ILE A 258 -22.51 15.89 5.96
N LYS A 259 -21.32 16.41 5.64
CA LYS A 259 -21.09 17.84 5.38
C LYS A 259 -22.02 18.42 4.31
N ALA A 260 -22.35 17.67 3.25
CA ALA A 260 -23.28 18.18 2.24
C ALA A 260 -24.73 18.09 2.69
N ASP A 261 -25.11 17.05 3.42
CA ASP A 261 -26.47 16.93 3.94
C ASP A 261 -26.78 18.04 4.96
N VAL A 262 -25.79 18.41 5.78
CA VAL A 262 -25.90 19.53 6.75
C VAL A 262 -25.47 20.88 6.17
N SER A 263 -25.33 21.01 4.84
CA SER A 263 -24.77 22.21 4.21
C SER A 263 -25.53 23.52 4.47
N ALA A 264 -26.79 23.44 4.89
CA ALA A 264 -27.60 24.59 5.27
C ALA A 264 -27.30 25.13 6.70
N ASP A 265 -26.59 24.35 7.51
CA ASP A 265 -26.23 24.67 8.90
C ASP A 265 -24.72 24.97 8.98
N GLU A 266 -24.38 26.26 9.06
CA GLU A 266 -22.99 26.72 9.12
C GLU A 266 -22.24 26.19 10.36
N GLU A 267 -22.93 26.02 11.49
CA GLU A 267 -22.34 25.50 12.72
C GLU A 267 -22.00 24.01 12.55
N ALA A 268 -22.93 23.23 11.99
CA ALA A 268 -22.70 21.82 11.69
C ALA A 268 -21.58 21.63 10.66
N VAL A 269 -21.56 22.44 9.60
CA VAL A 269 -20.47 22.44 8.61
C VAL A 269 -19.12 22.72 9.28
N GLY A 270 -19.06 23.70 10.18
CA GLY A 270 -17.86 24.02 10.95
C GLY A 270 -17.41 22.88 11.86
N PHE A 271 -18.35 22.18 12.50
CA PHE A 271 -18.05 21.02 13.34
C PHE A 271 -17.47 19.86 12.53
N ILE A 272 -18.04 19.55 11.36
CA ILE A 272 -17.52 18.51 10.47
C ILE A 272 -16.10 18.88 9.95
N ASP A 273 -15.84 20.15 9.67
CA ASP A 273 -14.48 20.60 9.30
C ASP A 273 -13.47 20.40 10.43
N LEU A 274 -13.85 20.65 11.68
CA LEU A 274 -13.01 20.34 12.85
C LEU A 274 -12.72 18.85 12.97
N LEU A 275 -13.70 18.00 12.68
CA LEU A 275 -13.55 16.55 12.70
C LEU A 275 -12.61 16.03 11.61
N ILE A 276 -12.73 16.54 10.39
CA ILE A 276 -11.80 16.23 9.29
C ILE A 276 -10.38 16.63 9.69
N GLU A 277 -10.22 17.83 10.26
CA GLU A 277 -8.93 18.30 10.74
C GLU A 277 -8.37 17.45 11.89
N TYR A 278 -9.23 17.01 12.83
CA TYR A 278 -8.85 16.08 13.89
C TYR A 278 -8.31 14.76 13.32
N ALA A 279 -9.02 14.17 12.35
CA ALA A 279 -8.64 12.92 11.71
C ALA A 279 -7.29 13.05 10.98
N ASP A 280 -7.07 14.16 10.26
CA ASP A 280 -5.80 14.46 9.60
C ASP A 280 -4.64 14.61 10.62
N LEU A 281 -4.86 15.35 11.71
CA LEU A 281 -3.86 15.51 12.77
C LEU A 281 -3.53 14.19 13.48
N ARG A 282 -4.52 13.33 13.73
CA ARG A 282 -4.31 12.00 14.32
C ARG A 282 -3.51 11.08 13.39
N LYS A 283 -3.80 11.14 12.10
CA LYS A 283 -3.02 10.42 11.09
C LYS A 283 -1.58 10.90 11.06
N ASP A 284 -1.35 12.22 11.05
CA ASP A 284 0.00 12.78 11.12
C ASP A 284 0.74 12.38 12.40
N GLN A 285 0.05 12.43 13.56
CA GLN A 285 0.58 11.98 14.83
C GLN A 285 1.06 10.53 14.76
N ALA A 286 0.23 9.63 14.21
CA ALA A 286 0.58 8.22 14.04
C ALA A 286 1.80 8.01 13.12
N PHE A 287 1.96 8.81 12.06
CA PHE A 287 3.17 8.80 11.24
C PHE A 287 4.40 9.21 12.06
N VAL A 288 4.34 10.34 12.76
CA VAL A 288 5.47 10.88 13.52
C VAL A 288 5.87 9.94 14.66
N GLU A 289 4.92 9.43 15.43
CA GLU A 289 5.16 8.45 16.49
C GLU A 289 5.78 7.15 15.93
N GLY A 290 5.24 6.64 14.82
CA GLY A 290 5.79 5.47 14.13
C GLY A 290 7.22 5.69 13.64
N TRP A 291 7.56 6.90 13.18
CA TRP A 291 8.91 7.27 12.77
C TRP A 291 9.87 7.39 13.95
N HIS A 292 9.46 7.98 15.07
CA HIS A 292 10.27 8.01 16.29
C HIS A 292 10.54 6.61 16.83
N ALA A 293 9.56 5.71 16.79
CA ALA A 293 9.74 4.31 17.19
C ALA A 293 10.69 3.55 16.24
N ALA A 294 10.71 3.90 14.96
CA ALA A 294 11.58 3.29 13.96
C ALA A 294 13.01 3.86 13.93
N LYS A 295 13.27 5.00 14.60
CA LYS A 295 14.57 5.67 14.63
C LYS A 295 15.67 4.72 15.10
N LYS A 296 16.69 4.50 14.26
CA LYS A 296 17.88 3.72 14.61
C LYS A 296 18.98 4.60 15.21
N GLN A 297 20.04 3.95 15.72
CA GLN A 297 21.16 4.63 16.37
C GLN A 297 21.90 5.62 15.45
N ASP A 298 21.86 5.38 14.14
CA ASP A 298 22.42 6.28 13.13
C ASP A 298 21.53 7.49 12.81
N GLY A 299 20.40 7.63 13.52
CA GLY A 299 19.45 8.73 13.34
C GLY A 299 18.61 8.64 12.06
N ARG A 300 18.60 7.50 11.38
CA ARG A 300 17.86 7.29 10.13
C ARG A 300 16.65 6.37 10.33
N ILE A 301 15.77 6.37 9.35
CA ILE A 301 14.66 5.41 9.23
C ILE A 301 15.01 4.37 8.18
N HIS A 302 14.93 3.09 8.56
CA HIS A 302 15.16 1.92 7.70
C HIS A 302 13.85 1.15 7.54
N ALA A 303 12.97 1.64 6.66
CA ALA A 303 11.69 1.01 6.41
C ALA A 303 11.83 -0.27 5.58
N THR A 304 10.94 -1.24 5.77
CA THR A 304 10.98 -2.52 5.04
C THR A 304 10.07 -2.48 3.82
N TYR A 305 10.58 -2.88 2.65
CA TYR A 305 9.84 -2.90 1.39
C TYR A 305 9.43 -4.32 0.99
N HIS A 306 8.16 -4.49 0.65
CA HIS A 306 7.60 -5.77 0.22
C HIS A 306 7.10 -5.69 -1.22
N MET A 307 7.67 -6.51 -2.10
CA MET A 307 7.23 -6.66 -3.49
C MET A 307 6.05 -7.62 -3.67
N ASP A 308 5.62 -8.28 -2.59
CA ASP A 308 4.48 -9.19 -2.54
C ASP A 308 3.30 -8.63 -1.73
N GLY A 309 3.36 -7.35 -1.35
CA GLY A 309 2.33 -6.75 -0.51
C GLY A 309 1.04 -6.40 -1.25
N THR A 310 1.05 -6.41 -2.58
CA THR A 310 -0.13 -6.16 -3.41
C THR A 310 -0.22 -7.19 -4.53
N VAL A 311 -1.44 -7.59 -4.90
CA VAL A 311 -1.67 -8.52 -6.01
C VAL A 311 -1.29 -7.92 -7.36
N THR A 312 -1.34 -6.59 -7.49
CA THR A 312 -0.94 -5.90 -8.72
C THR A 312 0.57 -5.85 -8.91
N GLY A 313 1.38 -6.13 -7.88
CA GLY A 313 2.84 -6.10 -7.97
C GLY A 313 3.47 -4.76 -7.59
N ARG A 314 2.65 -3.79 -7.16
CA ARG A 314 3.18 -2.59 -6.50
C ARG A 314 3.91 -2.98 -5.22
N CYS A 315 5.07 -2.38 -5.04
CA CYS A 315 5.78 -2.45 -3.79
C CYS A 315 4.94 -1.80 -2.70
N SER A 316 4.98 -2.38 -1.50
CA SER A 316 4.46 -1.77 -0.28
C SER A 316 5.60 -1.51 0.70
N CYS A 317 5.40 -0.63 1.66
CA CYS A 317 6.39 -0.31 2.69
C CYS A 317 5.76 -0.39 4.09
N ARG A 318 6.45 -1.00 5.04
CA ARG A 318 6.01 -1.14 6.43
C ARG A 318 7.19 -0.92 7.39
N GLU A 319 6.87 -0.72 8.67
CA GLU A 319 7.84 -0.61 9.76
C GLU A 319 8.96 0.45 9.52
N PRO A 320 8.62 1.72 9.23
CA PRO A 320 7.29 2.35 9.14
C PRO A 320 6.80 2.53 7.69
N ASN A 321 5.58 3.04 7.49
CA ASN A 321 5.06 3.36 6.16
C ASN A 321 5.75 4.61 5.59
N MET A 322 6.53 4.43 4.53
CA MET A 322 7.26 5.51 3.84
C MET A 322 6.71 5.84 2.44
N GLN A 323 5.60 5.20 2.03
CA GLN A 323 4.99 5.45 0.72
C GLN A 323 3.84 6.44 0.78
N GLN A 324 3.07 6.43 1.87
CA GLN A 324 1.86 7.25 2.01
C GLN A 324 2.10 8.51 2.84
N VAL A 325 3.32 9.04 2.80
CA VAL A 325 3.68 10.19 3.64
C VAL A 325 2.90 11.45 3.23
N PRO A 326 2.17 12.09 4.17
CA PRO A 326 1.49 13.35 3.93
C PRO A 326 2.44 14.42 3.38
N LYS A 327 1.98 15.21 2.41
CA LYS A 327 2.85 16.12 1.65
C LYS A 327 3.56 17.15 2.53
N HIS A 328 2.87 17.69 3.54
CA HIS A 328 3.40 18.69 4.47
C HIS A 328 4.43 18.10 5.44
N LEU A 329 4.41 16.80 5.71
CA LEU A 329 5.42 16.12 6.53
C LEU A 329 6.69 15.75 5.74
N ARG A 330 6.66 15.76 4.39
CA ARG A 330 7.83 15.38 3.57
C ARG A 330 9.05 16.29 3.80
N ARG A 331 8.85 17.51 4.28
CA ARG A 331 9.93 18.43 4.69
C ARG A 331 10.86 17.82 5.74
N ALA A 332 10.35 16.89 6.55
CA ALA A 332 11.15 16.22 7.57
C ALA A 332 12.28 15.36 6.99
N PHE A 333 12.19 14.92 5.72
CA PHE A 333 13.24 14.14 5.10
C PHE A 333 14.31 15.04 4.51
N ILE A 334 15.54 14.83 4.95
CA ILE A 334 16.68 15.70 4.61
C ILE A 334 17.79 14.91 3.93
N ALA A 335 18.57 15.61 3.11
CA ALA A 335 19.81 15.07 2.58
C ALA A 335 20.89 15.07 3.67
N ARG A 336 21.89 14.20 3.53
CA ARG A 336 23.10 14.27 4.36
C ARG A 336 23.90 15.55 4.04
N PRO A 337 24.74 16.06 4.96
CA PRO A 337 25.55 17.25 4.73
C PRO A 337 26.36 17.16 3.42
N GLY A 338 26.30 18.22 2.60
CA GLY A 338 26.96 18.29 1.29
C GLY A 338 26.21 17.63 0.13
N TRP A 339 24.97 17.15 0.35
CA TRP A 339 24.15 16.48 -0.67
C TRP A 339 22.80 17.19 -0.86
N GLY A 340 22.18 16.97 -2.02
CA GLY A 340 20.79 17.34 -2.29
C GLY A 340 19.88 16.11 -2.43
N LEU A 341 18.57 16.29 -2.27
CA LEU A 341 17.58 15.27 -2.61
C LEU A 341 17.16 15.43 -4.08
N LEU A 342 17.22 14.33 -4.84
CA LEU A 342 16.73 14.27 -6.21
C LEU A 342 15.46 13.42 -6.24
N GLN A 343 14.36 14.01 -6.72
CA GLN A 343 13.11 13.29 -6.99
C GLN A 343 12.97 13.09 -8.50
N VAL A 344 12.83 11.83 -8.91
CA VAL A 344 12.53 11.44 -10.29
C VAL A 344 11.17 10.76 -10.28
N ASP A 345 10.22 11.28 -11.07
CA ASP A 345 8.85 10.80 -11.12
C ASP A 345 8.40 10.56 -12.56
N TYR A 346 7.65 9.48 -12.79
CA TYR A 346 7.09 9.20 -14.11
C TYR A 346 5.79 9.99 -14.32
N SER A 347 5.83 10.92 -15.26
CA SER A 347 4.67 11.78 -15.58
C SER A 347 3.53 10.95 -16.18
N GLN A 348 2.47 10.75 -15.38
CA GLN A 348 1.21 10.08 -15.77
C GLN A 348 1.41 8.68 -16.38
N LEU A 349 2.33 7.89 -15.82
CA LEU A 349 2.71 6.57 -16.35
C LEU A 349 1.51 5.68 -16.68
N GLU A 350 0.54 5.57 -15.77
CA GLU A 350 -0.65 4.73 -15.98
C GLU A 350 -1.47 5.14 -17.21
N LEU A 351 -1.64 6.45 -17.44
CA LEU A 351 -2.40 6.94 -18.59
C LEU A 351 -1.65 6.68 -19.90
N ARG A 352 -0.32 6.80 -19.88
CA ARG A 352 0.54 6.49 -21.05
C ARG A 352 0.49 5.00 -21.37
N LEU A 353 0.61 4.14 -20.37
CA LEU A 353 0.51 2.69 -20.54
C LEU A 353 -0.88 2.26 -21.03
N ALA A 354 -1.93 2.87 -20.50
CA ALA A 354 -3.29 2.58 -20.95
C ALA A 354 -3.55 3.08 -22.37
N ALA A 355 -2.98 4.23 -22.77
CA ALA A 355 -3.05 4.71 -24.16
C ALA A 355 -2.43 3.70 -25.14
N GLU A 356 -1.26 3.15 -24.78
CA GLU A 356 -0.57 2.12 -25.56
C GLU A 356 -1.35 0.80 -25.60
N ASP A 357 -1.77 0.25 -24.44
CA ASP A 357 -2.48 -1.04 -24.38
C ASP A 357 -3.88 -0.98 -25.02
N ALA A 358 -4.53 0.19 -24.97
CA ALA A 358 -5.79 0.44 -25.64
C ALA A 358 -5.62 0.75 -27.14
N ILE A 359 -4.42 1.11 -27.58
CA ILE A 359 -4.14 1.67 -28.92
C ILE A 359 -5.02 2.91 -29.15
N GLU A 360 -5.08 3.77 -28.14
CA GLU A 360 -5.93 4.96 -28.12
C GLU A 360 -5.20 6.11 -28.83
N LYS A 361 -5.58 6.37 -30.09
CA LYS A 361 -4.86 7.28 -30.97
C LYS A 361 -4.80 8.72 -30.46
N VAL A 362 -5.87 9.20 -29.82
CA VAL A 362 -5.96 10.59 -29.36
C VAL A 362 -5.06 10.81 -28.14
N MET A 363 -5.05 9.87 -27.19
CA MET A 363 -4.15 9.88 -26.03
C MET A 363 -2.70 9.75 -26.48
N LEU A 364 -2.40 8.85 -27.42
CA LEU A 364 -1.06 8.69 -27.97
C LEU A 364 -0.56 9.99 -28.63
N ALA A 365 -1.40 10.65 -29.44
CA ALA A 365 -1.08 11.94 -30.04
C ALA A 365 -0.88 13.04 -28.98
N ILE A 366 -1.70 13.08 -27.92
CA ILE A 366 -1.51 14.02 -26.80
C ILE A 366 -0.14 13.80 -26.15
N PHE A 367 0.28 12.55 -25.97
CA PHE A 367 1.54 12.23 -25.31
C PHE A 367 2.77 12.35 -26.20
N GLU A 368 2.60 12.56 -27.50
CA GLU A 368 3.68 12.71 -28.47
C GLU A 368 4.53 13.94 -28.17
N CYS A 369 5.84 13.77 -28.16
CA CYS A 369 6.76 14.88 -27.99
C CYS A 369 6.89 15.64 -29.31
N THR A 370 6.52 16.91 -29.30
CA THR A 370 6.63 17.82 -30.45
C THR A 370 7.55 18.99 -30.11
N GLU A 371 7.92 19.82 -31.08
CA GLU A 371 8.70 21.04 -30.80
C GLU A 371 7.96 21.98 -29.83
N ALA A 372 6.64 22.08 -29.95
CA ALA A 372 5.79 22.85 -29.04
C ALA A 372 5.61 22.17 -27.67
N HIS A 373 5.65 20.84 -27.62
CA HIS A 373 5.46 20.05 -26.40
C HIS A 373 6.57 19.00 -26.23
N PRO A 374 7.80 19.41 -25.86
CA PRO A 374 8.94 18.49 -25.78
C PRO A 374 8.82 17.42 -24.68
N ARG A 375 7.79 17.50 -23.82
CA ARG A 375 7.47 16.52 -22.77
C ARG A 375 6.14 15.79 -23.02
N GLY A 376 5.54 15.99 -24.18
CA GLY A 376 4.14 15.65 -24.47
C GLY A 376 3.16 16.65 -23.86
N GLY A 377 1.92 16.64 -24.35
CA GLY A 377 0.82 17.46 -23.87
C GLY A 377 0.25 17.01 -22.52
N ASP A 378 -0.58 17.88 -21.92
CA ASP A 378 -1.26 17.62 -20.65
C ASP A 378 -2.66 17.02 -20.89
N ILE A 379 -2.77 15.70 -20.74
CA ILE A 379 -4.04 14.98 -20.86
C ILE A 379 -5.11 15.47 -19.86
N HIS A 380 -4.74 16.03 -18.71
CA HIS A 380 -5.73 16.58 -17.78
C HIS A 380 -6.35 17.86 -18.31
N THR A 381 -5.55 18.73 -18.92
CA THR A 381 -6.02 19.93 -19.62
C THR A 381 -6.89 19.54 -20.81
N ALA A 382 -6.40 18.60 -21.62
CA ALA A 382 -7.12 18.13 -22.80
C ALA A 382 -8.48 17.49 -22.44
N THR A 383 -8.55 16.73 -21.34
CA THR A 383 -9.81 16.15 -20.86
C THR A 383 -10.72 17.20 -20.22
N ALA A 384 -10.16 18.16 -19.46
CA ALA A 384 -10.94 19.25 -18.86
C ALA A 384 -11.63 20.11 -19.92
N ALA A 385 -10.90 20.48 -20.99
CA ALA A 385 -11.41 21.24 -22.12
C ALA A 385 -12.70 20.62 -22.70
N ILE A 386 -12.70 19.30 -22.88
CA ILE A 386 -13.83 18.59 -23.48
C ILE A 386 -14.99 18.38 -22.51
N VAL A 387 -14.71 18.12 -21.23
CA VAL A 387 -15.79 18.05 -20.24
C VAL A 387 -16.47 19.41 -20.07
N ALA A 388 -15.71 20.51 -20.21
CA ALA A 388 -16.22 21.87 -20.09
C ALA A 388 -16.75 22.47 -21.41
N GLY A 389 -16.49 21.83 -22.56
CA GLY A 389 -16.88 22.35 -23.87
C GLY A 389 -16.13 23.61 -24.31
N VAL A 390 -14.89 23.82 -23.82
CA VAL A 390 -14.06 25.00 -24.10
C VAL A 390 -12.75 24.61 -24.79
N PRO A 391 -12.08 25.53 -25.50
CA PRO A 391 -10.72 25.32 -26.02
C PRO A 391 -9.70 25.03 -24.91
N GLU A 392 -8.64 24.28 -25.20
CA GLU A 392 -7.58 23.99 -24.22
C GLU A 392 -6.88 25.24 -23.68
N SER A 393 -6.82 26.32 -24.48
CA SER A 393 -6.27 27.62 -24.08
C SER A 393 -7.10 28.34 -23.01
N GLU A 394 -8.37 27.96 -22.85
CA GLU A 394 -9.29 28.56 -21.86
C GLU A 394 -9.39 27.70 -20.58
N VAL A 395 -8.67 26.58 -20.51
CA VAL A 395 -8.64 25.73 -19.32
C VAL A 395 -7.74 26.36 -18.26
N ASP A 396 -8.37 26.95 -17.26
CA ASP A 396 -7.69 27.43 -16.07
C ASP A 396 -7.32 26.30 -15.09
N SER A 397 -6.66 26.65 -13.97
CA SER A 397 -6.26 25.66 -12.97
C SER A 397 -7.45 24.98 -12.28
N ALA A 398 -8.62 25.62 -12.21
CA ALA A 398 -9.80 25.07 -11.56
C ALA A 398 -10.48 24.02 -12.46
N LEU A 399 -10.66 24.32 -13.75
CA LEU A 399 -11.13 23.41 -14.78
C LEU A 399 -10.18 22.22 -14.92
N ARG A 400 -8.86 22.46 -14.95
CA ARG A 400 -7.87 21.39 -14.96
C ARG A 400 -8.01 20.45 -13.75
N LYS A 401 -8.28 21.01 -12.56
CA LYS A 401 -8.53 20.22 -11.35
C LYS A 401 -9.79 19.37 -11.47
N LYS A 402 -10.86 19.85 -12.15
CA LYS A 402 -12.06 19.06 -12.46
C LYS A 402 -11.81 17.94 -13.48
N GLY A 403 -10.93 18.13 -14.47
CA GLY A 403 -10.62 17.10 -15.47
C GLY A 403 -9.74 15.95 -14.99
N LYS A 404 -9.01 16.13 -13.89
CA LYS A 404 -8.16 15.08 -13.31
C LYS A 404 -8.96 13.87 -12.80
N PRO A 405 -10.03 14.01 -11.99
CA PRO A 405 -10.90 12.90 -11.62
C PRO A 405 -11.44 12.14 -12.82
N VAL A 406 -11.83 12.84 -13.90
CA VAL A 406 -12.46 12.24 -15.10
C VAL A 406 -11.54 11.20 -15.72
N ASN A 407 -10.26 11.54 -15.92
CA ASN A 407 -9.28 10.63 -16.47
C ASN A 407 -9.15 9.37 -15.61
N PHE A 408 -8.83 9.49 -14.32
CA PHE A 408 -8.58 8.31 -13.47
C PHE A 408 -9.84 7.52 -13.12
N GLY A 409 -11.00 8.17 -13.09
CA GLY A 409 -12.29 7.51 -12.86
C GLY A 409 -12.69 6.65 -14.05
N PHE A 410 -12.76 7.23 -15.24
CA PHE A 410 -13.30 6.52 -16.41
C PHE A 410 -12.30 5.62 -17.12
N LEU A 411 -10.99 5.85 -16.97
CA LEU A 411 -9.95 4.95 -17.51
C LEU A 411 -10.18 3.49 -17.09
N TYR A 412 -10.63 3.28 -15.85
CA TYR A 412 -10.86 1.95 -15.28
C TYR A 412 -12.34 1.54 -15.23
N SER A 413 -13.16 2.03 -16.17
CA SER A 413 -14.56 1.61 -16.35
C SER A 413 -15.47 1.88 -15.13
N MET A 414 -15.24 2.98 -14.41
CA MET A 414 -16.12 3.39 -13.30
C MET A 414 -17.51 3.81 -13.82
N SER A 415 -18.56 3.53 -13.04
CA SER A 415 -19.91 4.04 -13.33
C SER A 415 -19.98 5.54 -13.06
N ALA A 416 -20.99 6.24 -13.61
CA ALA A 416 -21.18 7.67 -13.33
C ALA A 416 -21.37 7.93 -11.83
N ARG A 417 -22.22 7.13 -11.16
CA ARG A 417 -22.38 7.16 -9.69
C ARG A 417 -21.06 6.92 -8.94
N GLY A 418 -20.29 5.91 -9.37
CA GLY A 418 -18.97 5.63 -8.77
C GLY A 418 -18.00 6.78 -8.99
N PHE A 419 -18.07 7.43 -10.15
CA PHE A 419 -17.25 8.59 -10.50
C PHE A 419 -17.59 9.81 -9.65
N GLN A 420 -18.86 10.12 -9.41
CA GLN A 420 -19.26 11.20 -8.50
C GLN A 420 -18.63 11.01 -7.13
N HIS A 421 -18.73 9.80 -6.58
CA HIS A 421 -18.12 9.44 -5.30
C HIS A 421 -16.60 9.63 -5.37
N TYR A 422 -15.94 9.08 -6.39
CA TYR A 422 -14.48 9.19 -6.56
C TYR A 422 -14.00 10.65 -6.68
N ALA A 423 -14.67 11.46 -7.50
CA ALA A 423 -14.33 12.87 -7.71
C ALA A 423 -14.50 13.69 -6.44
N ARG A 424 -15.58 13.43 -5.69
CA ARG A 424 -15.85 14.07 -4.40
C ARG A 424 -14.75 13.75 -3.40
N TYR A 425 -14.46 12.48 -3.17
CA TYR A 425 -13.59 12.08 -2.06
C TYR A 425 -12.09 12.20 -2.38
N SER A 426 -11.69 11.95 -3.62
CA SER A 426 -10.26 11.99 -3.98
C SER A 426 -9.79 13.40 -4.37
N TYR A 427 -10.70 14.29 -4.76
CA TYR A 427 -10.35 15.61 -5.30
C TYR A 427 -11.14 16.78 -4.72
N GLY A 428 -12.17 16.53 -3.91
CA GLY A 428 -13.07 17.57 -3.40
C GLY A 428 -13.91 18.21 -4.52
N VAL A 429 -14.20 17.47 -5.59
CA VAL A 429 -14.95 17.98 -6.75
C VAL A 429 -16.32 17.33 -6.79
N PHE A 430 -17.35 18.16 -6.75
CA PHE A 430 -18.74 17.73 -6.81
C PHE A 430 -19.23 17.73 -8.26
N PHE A 431 -19.97 16.69 -8.61
CA PHE A 431 -20.65 16.53 -9.90
C PHE A 431 -22.09 16.09 -9.62
N THR A 432 -23.07 16.68 -10.29
CA THR A 432 -24.43 16.12 -10.35
C THR A 432 -24.42 14.80 -11.15
N MET A 433 -25.51 14.02 -11.07
CA MET A 433 -25.58 12.77 -11.81
C MET A 433 -25.57 13.03 -13.32
N GLU A 434 -26.29 14.06 -13.77
CA GLU A 434 -26.30 14.51 -15.16
C GLU A 434 -24.90 14.95 -15.62
N GLU A 435 -24.19 15.75 -14.82
CA GLU A 435 -22.82 16.17 -15.16
C GLU A 435 -21.86 14.98 -15.22
N ALA A 436 -22.01 14.00 -14.33
CA ALA A 436 -21.20 12.79 -14.33
C ALA A 436 -21.46 11.91 -15.55
N GLU A 437 -22.71 11.78 -15.99
CA GLU A 437 -23.09 11.05 -17.20
C GLU A 437 -22.62 11.77 -18.47
N ALA A 438 -22.80 13.09 -18.54
CA ALA A 438 -22.30 13.93 -19.61
C ALA A 438 -20.77 13.86 -19.72
N ALA A 439 -20.04 13.98 -18.59
CA ALA A 439 -18.59 13.85 -18.54
C ALA A 439 -18.13 12.45 -19.02
N LYS A 440 -18.85 11.40 -18.64
CA LYS A 440 -18.57 10.03 -19.09
C LYS A 440 -18.76 9.89 -20.61
N ALA A 441 -19.86 10.40 -21.14
CA ALA A 441 -20.15 10.36 -22.57
C ALA A 441 -19.10 11.13 -23.38
N ALA A 442 -18.78 12.36 -22.97
CA ALA A 442 -17.76 13.20 -23.61
C ALA A 442 -16.36 12.54 -23.56
N PHE A 443 -16.00 11.92 -22.44
CA PHE A 443 -14.72 11.23 -22.28
C PHE A 443 -14.56 10.07 -23.28
N PHE A 444 -15.57 9.20 -23.40
CA PHE A 444 -15.49 8.06 -24.33
C PHE A 444 -15.70 8.45 -25.79
N ALA A 445 -16.39 9.57 -26.07
CA ALA A 445 -16.44 10.14 -27.41
C ALA A 445 -15.06 10.67 -27.85
N LYS A 446 -14.31 11.30 -26.94
CA LYS A 446 -12.94 11.76 -27.21
C LYS A 446 -11.95 10.61 -27.37
N TYR A 447 -12.07 9.59 -26.53
CA TYR A 447 -11.14 8.46 -26.46
C TYR A 447 -11.82 7.14 -26.87
N PRO A 448 -12.21 6.99 -28.15
CA PRO A 448 -13.02 5.86 -28.62
C PRO A 448 -12.31 4.52 -28.51
N GLY A 449 -10.97 4.48 -28.45
CA GLY A 449 -10.21 3.24 -28.28
C GLY A 449 -10.42 2.55 -26.92
N LEU A 450 -10.86 3.28 -25.89
CA LEU A 450 -10.96 2.74 -24.53
C LEU A 450 -12.10 1.73 -24.35
N GLN A 451 -13.26 1.93 -24.98
CA GLN A 451 -14.40 1.00 -24.81
C GLN A 451 -14.14 -0.38 -25.45
N PRO A 452 -13.62 -0.48 -26.69
CA PRO A 452 -13.18 -1.76 -27.26
C PRO A 452 -12.10 -2.44 -26.41
N TRP A 453 -11.15 -1.66 -25.87
CA TRP A 453 -10.12 -2.16 -24.97
C TRP A 453 -10.72 -2.75 -23.68
N HIS A 454 -11.63 -2.05 -23.01
CA HIS A 454 -12.35 -2.56 -21.84
C HIS A 454 -13.07 -3.87 -22.13
N LYS A 455 -13.76 -3.95 -23.28
CA LYS A 455 -14.47 -5.17 -23.70
C LYS A 455 -13.50 -6.33 -23.92
N ARG A 456 -12.40 -6.08 -24.64
CA ARG A 456 -11.34 -7.08 -24.89
C ARG A 456 -10.76 -7.64 -23.59
N ARG A 457 -10.35 -6.79 -22.64
CA ARG A 457 -9.76 -7.22 -21.35
C ARG A 457 -10.74 -7.99 -20.48
N LYS A 458 -12.00 -7.55 -20.43
CA LYS A 458 -13.07 -8.28 -19.73
C LYS A 458 -13.29 -9.66 -20.34
N GLN A 459 -13.36 -9.76 -21.67
CA GLN A 459 -13.55 -11.03 -22.37
C GLN A 459 -12.36 -11.99 -22.16
N GLU A 460 -11.13 -11.51 -22.28
CA GLU A 460 -9.91 -12.27 -22.00
C GLU A 460 -9.95 -12.86 -20.58
N CYS A 461 -10.28 -12.04 -19.58
CA CYS A 461 -10.35 -12.48 -18.19
C CYS A 461 -11.44 -13.53 -17.95
N VAL A 462 -12.60 -13.41 -18.59
CA VAL A 462 -13.69 -14.40 -18.47
C VAL A 462 -13.28 -15.73 -19.10
N LEU A 463 -12.62 -15.68 -20.28
CA LEU A 463 -12.24 -16.88 -21.02
C LEU A 463 -11.08 -17.64 -20.37
N THR A 464 -10.09 -16.92 -19.82
CA THR A 464 -8.84 -17.53 -19.34
C THR A 464 -8.73 -17.57 -17.82
N GLY A 465 -9.53 -16.78 -17.10
CA GLY A 465 -9.40 -16.57 -15.66
C GLY A 465 -8.26 -15.61 -15.28
N GLU A 466 -7.52 -15.07 -16.25
CA GLU A 466 -6.36 -14.23 -16.01
C GLU A 466 -6.24 -13.06 -17.02
N VAL A 467 -5.41 -12.08 -16.67
CA VAL A 467 -4.97 -11.00 -17.56
C VAL A 467 -3.47 -10.79 -17.42
N VAL A 468 -2.83 -10.33 -18.49
CA VAL A 468 -1.37 -10.18 -18.55
C VAL A 468 -1.00 -8.73 -18.86
N SER A 469 -0.09 -8.15 -18.07
CA SER A 469 0.52 -6.83 -18.33
C SER A 469 1.46 -6.86 -19.52
N VAL A 470 1.86 -5.68 -19.99
CA VAL A 470 2.83 -5.51 -21.08
C VAL A 470 4.19 -6.13 -20.77
N VAL A 471 4.58 -6.20 -19.48
CA VAL A 471 5.84 -6.83 -19.04
C VAL A 471 5.70 -8.33 -18.76
N GLY A 472 4.52 -8.92 -19.00
CA GLY A 472 4.27 -10.34 -18.85
C GLY A 472 3.82 -10.78 -17.45
N ARG A 473 3.59 -9.85 -16.51
CA ARG A 473 3.02 -10.16 -15.19
C ARG A 473 1.57 -10.60 -15.33
N LYS A 474 1.19 -11.71 -14.68
CA LYS A 474 -0.18 -12.21 -14.67
C LYS A 474 -0.95 -11.70 -13.46
N ARG A 475 -2.26 -11.50 -13.64
CA ARG A 475 -3.25 -11.28 -12.58
C ARG A 475 -4.42 -12.23 -12.79
N ARG A 476 -4.87 -12.88 -11.73
CA ARG A 476 -5.96 -13.86 -11.65
C ARG A 476 -7.04 -13.39 -10.69
N PRO A 477 -8.03 -12.61 -11.13
CA PRO A 477 -9.12 -12.16 -10.26
C PRO A 477 -9.90 -13.35 -9.68
N ASP A 478 -9.78 -13.57 -8.37
CA ASP A 478 -10.33 -14.71 -7.62
C ASP A 478 -11.86 -14.88 -7.75
N LYS A 479 -12.58 -13.78 -7.97
CA LYS A 479 -14.05 -13.76 -8.08
C LYS A 479 -14.59 -13.65 -9.50
N ILE A 480 -13.79 -13.90 -10.53
CA ILE A 480 -14.25 -13.78 -11.92
C ILE A 480 -15.40 -14.75 -12.26
N TYR A 481 -15.41 -15.93 -11.65
CA TYR A 481 -16.46 -16.95 -11.81
C TYR A 481 -17.47 -16.96 -10.66
N SER A 482 -17.50 -15.92 -9.81
CA SER A 482 -18.49 -15.85 -8.73
C SER A 482 -19.90 -15.72 -9.31
N PRO A 483 -20.90 -16.46 -8.77
CA PRO A 483 -22.30 -16.26 -9.15
C PRO A 483 -22.83 -14.90 -8.67
N ASN A 484 -22.15 -14.25 -7.72
CA ASN A 484 -22.48 -12.91 -7.28
C ASN A 484 -22.01 -11.87 -8.32
N ARG A 485 -22.97 -11.19 -8.95
CA ARG A 485 -22.73 -10.18 -9.99
C ARG A 485 -21.85 -9.02 -9.52
N GLU A 486 -21.93 -8.61 -8.26
CA GLU A 486 -21.10 -7.52 -7.73
C GLU A 486 -19.64 -7.94 -7.60
N GLU A 487 -19.41 -9.15 -7.09
CA GLU A 487 -18.05 -9.71 -6.98
C GLU A 487 -17.42 -9.93 -8.36
N GLN A 488 -18.19 -10.49 -9.31
CA GLN A 488 -17.75 -10.65 -10.69
C GLN A 488 -17.48 -9.30 -11.35
N SER A 489 -18.35 -8.30 -11.17
CA SER A 489 -18.15 -6.95 -11.71
C SER A 489 -16.89 -6.29 -11.13
N ARG A 490 -16.59 -6.52 -9.85
CA ARG A 490 -15.33 -6.08 -9.24
C ARG A 490 -14.13 -6.79 -9.85
N ALA A 491 -14.19 -8.11 -10.07
CA ALA A 491 -13.14 -8.87 -10.74
C ALA A 491 -12.88 -8.38 -12.17
N LEU A 492 -13.94 -8.06 -12.93
CA LEU A 492 -13.85 -7.49 -14.28
C LEU A 492 -13.23 -6.09 -14.29
N ARG A 493 -13.43 -5.28 -13.25
CA ARG A 493 -12.71 -4.00 -13.10
C ARG A 493 -11.24 -4.20 -12.78
N GLN A 494 -10.91 -5.18 -11.93
CA GLN A 494 -9.52 -5.56 -11.65
C GLN A 494 -8.81 -6.04 -12.91
N ALA A 495 -9.51 -6.73 -13.81
CA ALA A 495 -8.96 -7.19 -15.08
C ALA A 495 -8.52 -6.05 -16.01
N ILE A 496 -9.20 -4.90 -15.97
CA ILE A 496 -8.80 -3.71 -16.75
C ILE A 496 -7.64 -2.98 -16.07
N ASN A 497 -7.72 -2.81 -14.74
CA ASN A 497 -6.77 -1.99 -14.00
C ASN A 497 -5.40 -2.68 -13.80
N SER A 498 -5.40 -3.96 -13.43
CA SER A 498 -4.17 -4.64 -12.98
C SER A 498 -3.05 -4.71 -14.02
N PRO A 499 -3.31 -4.94 -15.32
CA PRO A 499 -2.28 -4.92 -16.36
C PRO A 499 -1.57 -3.57 -16.55
N ILE A 500 -2.23 -2.47 -16.17
CA ILE A 500 -1.68 -1.11 -16.24
C ILE A 500 -0.98 -0.74 -14.94
N GLN A 501 -1.53 -1.20 -13.80
CA GLN A 501 -1.01 -0.89 -12.49
C GLN A 501 0.25 -1.70 -12.13
N GLY A 502 0.38 -2.91 -12.66
CA GLY A 502 1.44 -3.88 -12.37
C GLY A 502 2.44 -4.02 -13.51
#